data_AF-A0A955TPP4-F1
#
_entry.id   AF-A0A955TPP4-F1
#
_cell.length_a   1.000
_cell.length_b   1.000
_cell.length_c   1.000
_cell.angle_alpha   90.00
_cell.angle_beta   90.00
_cell.angle_gamma   90.00
#
_symmetry.space_group_name_H-M   'P 1'
#
loop_
_entity.id
_entity.type
_entity.pdbx_description
1 polymer ?
#
loop_
_entity_poly.entity_id
_entity_poly.type
_entity_poly.pdbx_seq_one_letter_code
_entity_poly.pdbx_strand_id
1 'polypeptide(L)'
;MERTLNTLRGWHVWRWTLILLLALLVVGCGHRATHGIHHAKKSIKAGGKVLSGESDVASMTNSGQGKSLGSEGYFPDRESTFSDLLQNEPLIYEESPLAQGKADSSDDYWVNRTRAEQLTAQSGLQDIQFEFDSYQLTEQAKEVLSSNAEWLKSHPHASVTIEGHCDDRGTQAYNYILGEKRAIRTKAYLASLGVDAGQLHAMTFGKDNPACRDSSEPCYQKNRRAHLVLGLNLASTAMELRGR
;
A
#
# COMPACT_ATOMS: atom_id res chain seq x y z
N MET A 1 68.63 -16.63 -22.20
CA MET A 1 67.67 -15.84 -21.41
C MET A 1 66.61 -15.28 -22.35
N GLU A 2 65.69 -16.11 -22.87
CA GLU A 2 64.70 -15.67 -23.89
C GLU A 2 63.38 -16.46 -23.81
N ARG A 3 62.67 -16.43 -22.67
CA ARG A 3 61.31 -17.02 -22.59
C ARG A 3 60.33 -16.25 -21.69
N THR A 4 60.28 -14.92 -21.77
CA THR A 4 59.32 -14.13 -20.94
C THR A 4 58.62 -12.95 -21.64
N LEU A 5 58.67 -12.80 -22.97
CA LEU A 5 58.11 -11.61 -23.65
C LEU A 5 56.84 -11.81 -24.51
N ASN A 6 56.15 -12.95 -24.43
CA ASN A 6 54.97 -13.21 -25.29
C ASN A 6 53.59 -13.20 -24.61
N THR A 7 53.48 -12.88 -23.32
CA THR A 7 52.16 -12.90 -22.62
C THR A 7 51.46 -11.55 -22.51
N LEU A 8 52.12 -10.44 -22.89
CA LEU A 8 51.56 -9.08 -22.72
C LEU A 8 50.83 -8.50 -23.95
N ARG A 9 50.76 -9.23 -25.08
CA ARG A 9 50.09 -8.75 -26.31
C ARG A 9 48.66 -9.27 -26.51
N GLY A 10 48.20 -10.27 -25.76
CA GLY A 10 46.86 -10.87 -25.92
C GLY A 10 45.73 -10.13 -25.21
N TRP A 11 46.03 -9.40 -24.14
CA TRP A 11 45.01 -8.83 -23.25
C TRP A 11 44.37 -7.54 -23.76
N HIS A 12 45.04 -6.82 -24.67
CA HIS A 12 44.47 -5.62 -25.26
C HIS A 12 43.44 -5.95 -26.35
N VAL A 13 43.66 -6.98 -27.18
CA VAL A 13 42.76 -7.32 -28.29
C VAL A 13 41.36 -7.75 -27.81
N TRP A 14 41.30 -8.48 -26.69
CA TRP A 14 40.03 -8.92 -26.09
C TRP A 14 39.25 -7.81 -25.38
N ARG A 15 39.92 -6.73 -24.95
CA ARG A 15 39.27 -5.59 -24.29
C ARG A 15 38.58 -4.66 -25.27
N TRP A 16 39.13 -4.50 -26.47
CA TRP A 16 38.53 -3.66 -27.51
C TRP A 16 37.36 -4.35 -28.24
N THR A 17 37.37 -5.67 -28.38
CA THR A 17 36.22 -6.42 -28.97
C THR A 17 34.99 -6.42 -28.07
N LEU A 18 35.15 -6.47 -26.75
CA LEU A 18 34.02 -6.42 -25.80
C LEU A 18 33.35 -5.04 -25.77
N ILE A 19 34.13 -3.95 -25.90
CA ILE A 19 33.60 -2.57 -25.94
C ILE A 19 32.84 -2.31 -27.25
N LEU A 20 33.31 -2.84 -28.38
CA LEU A 20 32.62 -2.72 -29.68
C LEU A 20 31.30 -3.51 -29.73
N LEU A 21 31.20 -4.64 -29.01
CA LEU A 21 29.97 -5.43 -28.90
C LEU A 21 28.89 -4.77 -28.03
N LEU A 22 29.29 -3.98 -27.03
CA LEU A 22 28.37 -3.23 -26.16
C LEU A 22 27.78 -1.98 -26.83
N ALA A 23 28.43 -1.43 -27.86
CA ALA A 23 27.95 -0.25 -28.59
C ALA A 23 26.85 -0.55 -29.64
N LEU A 24 26.59 -1.83 -29.97
CA LEU A 24 25.61 -2.23 -30.98
C LEU A 24 24.18 -2.49 -30.45
N LEU A 25 23.94 -2.34 -29.14
CA LEU A 25 22.62 -2.58 -28.52
C LEU A 25 21.79 -1.32 -28.25
N VAL A 26 22.17 -0.15 -28.81
CA VAL A 26 21.51 1.15 -28.52
C VAL A 26 20.68 1.71 -29.71
N VAL A 27 20.43 0.95 -30.78
CA VAL A 27 19.56 1.43 -31.87
C VAL A 27 18.30 0.58 -31.96
N GLY A 28 17.20 1.10 -31.39
CA GLY A 28 15.88 0.47 -31.43
C GLY A 28 14.74 1.36 -30.96
N CYS A 29 14.65 2.60 -31.46
CA CYS A 29 13.40 3.36 -31.42
C CYS A 29 12.48 2.89 -32.56
N GLY A 30 11.21 2.60 -32.26
CA GLY A 30 10.19 2.25 -33.27
C GLY A 30 8.76 2.39 -32.76
N HIS A 31 8.14 3.53 -33.07
CA HIS A 31 6.74 3.92 -32.85
C HIS A 31 5.69 2.90 -33.31
N ARG A 32 4.53 2.86 -32.63
CA ARG A 32 3.24 2.78 -33.34
C ARG A 32 2.08 3.45 -32.59
N ALA A 33 1.56 4.50 -33.21
CA ALA A 33 0.28 5.12 -32.94
C ALA A 33 -0.83 4.35 -33.68
N THR A 34 -2.02 4.23 -33.08
CA THR A 34 -3.26 3.96 -33.81
C THR A 34 -4.36 4.90 -33.32
N HIS A 35 -4.71 5.86 -34.18
CA HIS A 35 -5.98 6.57 -34.18
C HIS A 35 -7.07 5.68 -34.77
N GLY A 36 -8.31 5.80 -34.29
CA GLY A 36 -9.47 5.19 -34.92
C GLY A 36 -10.77 5.40 -34.15
N ILE A 37 -11.32 6.60 -34.26
CA ILE A 37 -12.65 7.02 -33.79
C ILE A 37 -13.74 6.30 -34.61
N HIS A 38 -14.85 5.86 -33.97
CA HIS A 38 -16.18 5.99 -34.58
C HIS A 38 -17.29 6.07 -33.50
N HIS A 39 -17.94 7.23 -33.45
CA HIS A 39 -19.25 7.45 -32.85
C HIS A 39 -20.34 6.69 -33.61
N ALA A 40 -21.31 6.12 -32.88
CA ALA A 40 -22.65 5.89 -33.42
C ALA A 40 -23.72 6.13 -32.34
N LYS A 41 -24.46 7.22 -32.53
CA LYS A 41 -25.70 7.56 -31.84
C LYS A 41 -26.76 6.49 -32.07
N LYS A 42 -27.55 6.14 -31.06
CA LYS A 42 -28.95 5.74 -31.30
C LYS A 42 -29.89 6.51 -30.39
N SER A 43 -30.56 7.46 -31.04
CA SER A 43 -31.81 8.09 -30.62
C SER A 43 -32.91 7.04 -30.53
N ILE A 44 -33.67 7.03 -29.43
CA ILE A 44 -35.09 6.64 -29.47
C ILE A 44 -35.89 7.76 -28.80
N LYS A 45 -36.83 8.28 -29.57
CA LYS A 45 -37.78 9.33 -29.26
C LYS A 45 -39.17 8.70 -29.17
N ALA A 46 -39.99 9.27 -28.29
CA ALA A 46 -41.46 9.23 -28.23
C ALA A 46 -42.13 7.93 -27.73
N GLY A 47 -42.93 8.04 -26.67
CA GLY A 47 -44.28 8.60 -26.81
C GLY A 47 -45.38 7.85 -26.04
N GLY A 48 -46.07 8.57 -25.16
CA GLY A 48 -47.45 8.31 -24.69
C GLY A 48 -47.60 7.22 -23.63
N LYS A 49 -48.66 7.17 -22.82
CA LYS A 49 -49.81 8.05 -22.56
C LYS A 49 -50.48 7.43 -21.31
N VAL A 50 -50.91 8.30 -20.39
CA VAL A 50 -51.96 8.18 -19.35
C VAL A 50 -52.77 6.87 -19.33
N LEU A 51 -52.97 6.28 -18.14
CA LEU A 51 -54.31 5.96 -17.58
C LEU A 51 -54.23 5.43 -16.13
N SER A 52 -55.17 5.95 -15.36
CA SER A 52 -55.61 5.62 -14.01
C SER A 52 -56.10 4.18 -13.84
N GLY A 53 -55.97 3.64 -12.63
CA GLY A 53 -56.66 2.43 -12.21
C GLY A 53 -56.28 2.04 -10.77
N GLU A 54 -57.16 2.38 -9.84
CA GLU A 54 -57.12 1.99 -8.43
C GLU A 54 -57.56 0.52 -8.24
N SER A 55 -57.09 -0.08 -7.15
CA SER A 55 -57.72 -1.11 -6.31
C SER A 55 -57.06 -2.50 -6.18
N ASP A 56 -56.92 -2.87 -4.90
CA ASP A 56 -57.04 -4.20 -4.28
C ASP A 56 -55.80 -5.10 -4.05
N VAL A 57 -55.28 -4.96 -2.84
CA VAL A 57 -54.94 -5.99 -1.83
C VAL A 57 -55.05 -7.47 -2.27
N ALA A 58 -53.91 -8.18 -2.28
CA ALA A 58 -53.82 -9.56 -1.78
C ALA A 58 -52.36 -9.97 -1.50
N SER A 59 -52.15 -10.39 -0.25
CA SER A 59 -51.00 -11.15 0.24
C SER A 59 -51.00 -12.55 -0.37
N MET A 60 -49.83 -13.07 -0.79
CA MET A 60 -49.37 -14.46 -0.56
C MET A 60 -48.10 -14.77 -1.38
N THR A 61 -47.03 -15.07 -0.65
CA THR A 61 -46.06 -16.17 -0.88
C THR A 61 -45.78 -16.63 -2.31
N ASN A 62 -44.53 -16.53 -2.80
CA ASN A 62 -43.63 -17.69 -2.91
C ASN A 62 -42.21 -17.29 -3.38
N SER A 63 -41.28 -18.19 -3.08
CA SER A 63 -39.84 -18.21 -3.35
C SER A 63 -39.39 -17.91 -4.79
N GLY A 64 -38.20 -17.30 -4.89
CA GLY A 64 -37.18 -17.67 -5.87
C GLY A 64 -37.14 -16.87 -7.16
N GLN A 65 -36.25 -15.87 -7.23
CA GLN A 65 -35.54 -15.53 -8.47
C GLN A 65 -34.35 -14.60 -8.17
N GLY A 66 -33.16 -15.04 -8.57
CA GLY A 66 -31.91 -14.32 -8.41
C GLY A 66 -31.93 -12.97 -9.11
N LYS A 67 -31.26 -12.00 -8.49
CA LYS A 67 -30.91 -10.73 -9.11
C LYS A 67 -29.45 -10.39 -8.83
N SER A 68 -28.68 -10.51 -9.90
CA SER A 68 -27.64 -9.58 -10.34
C SER A 68 -26.63 -9.11 -9.30
N LEU A 69 -25.51 -9.83 -9.29
CA LEU A 69 -24.17 -9.40 -8.95
C LEU A 69 -23.91 -7.94 -9.41
N GLY A 70 -23.76 -7.05 -8.43
CA GLY A 70 -23.29 -5.68 -8.57
C GLY A 70 -22.75 -5.28 -7.19
N SER A 71 -21.46 -5.55 -6.96
CA SER A 71 -20.78 -5.37 -5.68
C SER A 71 -20.51 -3.90 -5.40
N GLU A 72 -21.55 -3.12 -5.10
CA GLU A 72 -21.41 -1.84 -4.43
C GLU A 72 -21.66 -2.07 -2.94
N GLY A 73 -20.57 -2.21 -2.19
CA GLY A 73 -20.59 -2.37 -0.74
C GLY A 73 -21.34 -1.20 -0.11
N TYR A 74 -22.48 -1.49 0.48
CA TYR A 74 -23.31 -0.55 1.22
C TYR A 74 -22.55 -0.08 2.47
N PHE A 75 -22.10 1.17 2.48
CA PHE A 75 -21.64 1.85 3.70
C PHE A 75 -22.87 2.53 4.32
N PRO A 76 -23.44 2.01 5.41
CA PRO A 76 -24.57 2.67 6.04
C PRO A 76 -24.14 4.04 6.58
N ASP A 77 -24.79 5.10 6.10
CA ASP A 77 -24.76 6.43 6.71
C ASP A 77 -25.49 6.39 8.06
N ARG A 78 -24.93 5.73 9.08
CA ARG A 78 -25.49 5.77 10.43
C ARG A 78 -24.39 5.73 11.48
N GLU A 79 -24.47 6.69 12.41
CA GLU A 79 -23.66 6.80 13.64
C GLU A 79 -23.56 5.49 14.46
N SER A 80 -24.42 4.49 14.20
CA SER A 80 -24.42 3.19 14.87
C SER A 80 -23.14 2.39 14.64
N THR A 81 -22.54 2.41 13.44
CA THR A 81 -21.29 1.66 13.18
C THR A 81 -20.07 2.38 13.76
N PHE A 82 -20.16 3.70 13.88
CA PHE A 82 -19.13 4.51 14.55
C PHE A 82 -19.06 4.19 16.05
N SER A 83 -20.22 3.94 16.67
CA SER A 83 -20.30 3.47 18.07
C SER A 83 -19.56 2.15 18.28
N ASP A 84 -19.79 1.14 17.43
CA ASP A 84 -19.12 -0.18 17.57
C ASP A 84 -17.61 -0.10 17.33
N LEU A 85 -17.16 0.84 16.49
CA LEU A 85 -15.74 1.09 16.31
C LEU A 85 -15.09 1.80 17.51
N LEU A 86 -15.82 2.68 18.18
CA LEU A 86 -15.37 3.42 19.38
C LEU A 86 -15.55 2.66 20.69
N GLN A 87 -16.27 1.55 20.70
CA GLN A 87 -16.76 0.93 21.93
C GLN A 87 -15.68 0.36 22.86
N ASN A 88 -14.42 0.19 22.46
CA ASN A 88 -13.49 -0.61 23.27
C ASN A 88 -12.02 -0.20 23.42
N GLU A 89 -11.48 0.85 22.80
CA GLU A 89 -10.09 1.26 23.11
C GLU A 89 -9.89 2.76 22.90
N PRO A 90 -9.14 3.48 23.76
CA PRO A 90 -8.78 4.87 23.52
C PRO A 90 -7.95 4.99 22.24
N LEU A 91 -8.24 6.01 21.42
CA LEU A 91 -7.45 6.34 20.24
C LEU A 91 -6.00 6.65 20.69
N ILE A 92 -5.04 5.90 20.16
CA ILE A 92 -3.61 6.10 20.38
C ILE A 92 -3.15 7.17 19.40
N TYR A 93 -2.98 8.39 19.90
CA TYR A 93 -2.21 9.42 19.21
C TYR A 93 -0.72 9.21 19.51
N GLU A 94 -0.10 8.21 18.88
CA GLU A 94 1.37 8.11 18.85
C GLU A 94 1.90 9.09 17.79
N GLU A 95 2.70 10.06 18.22
CA GLU A 95 3.43 10.92 17.28
C GLU A 95 4.43 10.07 16.50
N SER A 96 4.46 10.24 15.17
CA SER A 96 5.39 9.52 14.30
C SER A 96 6.83 9.79 14.73
N PRO A 97 7.66 8.75 14.95
CA PRO A 97 9.10 8.91 15.17
C PRO A 97 9.84 9.62 14.03
N LEU A 98 9.26 9.66 12.82
CA LEU A 98 9.79 10.46 11.70
C LEU A 98 9.80 11.96 12.01
N ALA A 99 9.05 12.42 13.00
CA ALA A 99 9.04 13.79 13.50
C ALA A 99 10.06 14.04 14.63
N GLN A 100 10.76 13.01 15.13
CA GLN A 100 11.74 13.14 16.22
C GLN A 100 13.10 13.63 15.69
N GLY A 101 13.10 14.84 15.15
CA GLY A 101 14.26 15.67 14.88
C GLY A 101 13.83 17.12 15.11
N LYS A 102 14.76 18.03 15.43
CA LYS A 102 14.45 19.47 15.45
C LYS A 102 14.07 19.90 14.02
N ALA A 103 12.80 19.76 13.69
CA ALA A 103 12.23 20.22 12.43
C ALA A 103 12.09 21.73 12.51
N ASP A 104 13.15 22.45 12.18
CA ASP A 104 13.14 23.92 12.03
C ASP A 104 12.38 24.37 10.75
N SER A 105 11.81 23.45 9.96
CA SER A 105 11.03 23.76 8.76
C SER A 105 10.07 22.62 8.38
N SER A 106 8.84 22.95 7.95
CA SER A 106 7.85 22.00 7.44
C SER A 106 8.30 21.25 6.16
N ASP A 107 9.33 21.75 5.47
CA ASP A 107 9.91 21.10 4.29
C ASP A 107 10.70 19.82 4.62
N ASP A 108 11.07 19.61 5.89
CA ASP A 108 11.92 18.50 6.32
C ASP A 108 11.15 17.16 6.40
N TYR A 109 9.83 17.21 6.62
CA TYR A 109 9.00 16.00 6.77
C TYR A 109 8.98 15.11 5.52
N TRP A 110 8.76 15.69 4.34
CA TRP A 110 8.67 14.93 3.08
C TRP A 110 10.03 14.41 2.59
N VAL A 111 11.11 15.12 2.90
CA VAL A 111 12.48 14.67 2.63
C VAL A 111 12.82 13.47 3.51
N ASN A 112 12.50 13.56 4.81
CA ASN A 112 12.69 12.48 5.78
C ASN A 112 11.83 11.25 5.43
N ARG A 113 10.60 11.46 4.96
CA ARG A 113 9.74 10.40 4.43
C ARG A 113 10.42 9.62 3.29
N THR A 114 10.87 10.30 2.24
CA THR A 114 11.45 9.63 1.06
C THR A 114 12.65 8.75 1.42
N ARG A 115 13.51 9.24 2.32
CA ARG A 115 14.65 8.46 2.81
C ARG A 115 14.22 7.25 3.63
N ALA A 116 13.24 7.43 4.52
CA ALA A 116 12.68 6.34 5.31
C ALA A 116 12.06 5.24 4.45
N GLU A 117 11.31 5.61 3.40
CA GLU A 117 10.74 4.69 2.40
C GLU A 117 11.84 3.89 1.68
N GLN A 118 12.92 4.57 1.26
CA GLN A 118 14.04 3.91 0.60
C GLN A 118 14.75 2.91 1.51
N LEU A 119 15.00 3.26 2.78
CA LEU A 119 15.58 2.35 3.76
C LEU A 119 14.66 1.16 4.03
N THR A 120 13.36 1.41 4.12
CA THR A 120 12.35 0.35 4.29
C THR A 120 12.41 -0.63 3.13
N ALA A 121 12.41 -0.15 1.88
CA ALA A 121 12.53 -1.00 0.71
C ALA A 121 13.84 -1.82 0.70
N GLN A 122 14.95 -1.22 1.11
CA GLN A 122 16.26 -1.91 1.20
C GLN A 122 16.31 -2.97 2.31
N SER A 123 15.58 -2.75 3.41
CA SER A 123 15.53 -3.72 4.51
C SER A 123 14.79 -5.00 4.16
N GLY A 124 13.93 -4.97 3.13
CA GLY A 124 13.05 -6.08 2.78
C GLY A 124 11.81 -6.17 3.67
N LEU A 125 11.56 -5.18 4.54
CA LEU A 125 10.28 -5.04 5.23
C LEU A 125 9.16 -4.85 4.21
N GLN A 126 8.06 -5.54 4.44
CA GLN A 126 6.93 -5.58 3.51
C GLN A 126 5.64 -5.10 4.19
N ASP A 127 4.80 -4.45 3.39
CA ASP A 127 3.43 -4.11 3.75
C ASP A 127 2.57 -5.38 3.81
N ILE A 128 1.50 -5.30 4.60
CA ILE A 128 0.42 -6.30 4.57
C ILE A 128 -0.90 -5.68 4.14
N GLN A 129 -1.75 -6.50 3.53
CA GLN A 129 -3.08 -6.08 3.09
C GLN A 129 -4.18 -6.66 3.99
N PHE A 130 -5.32 -5.98 3.99
CA PHE A 130 -6.53 -6.37 4.71
C PHE A 130 -7.70 -6.56 3.76
N GLU A 131 -8.61 -7.44 4.16
CA GLU A 131 -9.90 -7.61 3.50
C GLU A 131 -10.77 -6.35 3.64
N PHE A 132 -11.80 -6.30 2.80
CA PHE A 132 -12.83 -5.26 2.88
C PHE A 132 -13.42 -5.20 4.29
N ASP A 133 -13.56 -3.97 4.81
CA ASP A 133 -14.15 -3.68 6.10
C ASP A 133 -13.58 -4.47 7.31
N SER A 134 -12.30 -4.82 7.22
CA SER A 134 -11.64 -5.66 8.22
C SER A 134 -10.29 -5.10 8.66
N TYR A 135 -9.97 -5.36 9.93
CA TYR A 135 -8.64 -5.23 10.51
C TYR A 135 -8.08 -6.58 10.96
N GLN A 136 -8.73 -7.70 10.60
CA GLN A 136 -8.24 -9.04 10.91
C GLN A 136 -7.06 -9.41 9.99
N LEU A 137 -6.05 -10.05 10.55
CA LEU A 137 -4.89 -10.51 9.81
C LEU A 137 -5.21 -11.83 9.10
N THR A 138 -5.04 -11.85 7.78
CA THR A 138 -5.08 -13.09 6.99
C THR A 138 -3.84 -13.95 7.26
N GLU A 139 -3.86 -15.22 6.88
CA GLU A 139 -2.67 -16.09 7.02
C GLU A 139 -1.49 -15.57 6.20
N GLN A 140 -1.74 -15.07 4.98
CA GLN A 140 -0.69 -14.44 4.16
C GLN A 140 -0.09 -13.21 4.87
N ALA A 141 -0.91 -12.36 5.50
CA ALA A 141 -0.41 -11.22 6.26
C ALA A 141 0.44 -11.69 7.46
N LYS A 142 0.04 -12.76 8.15
CA LYS A 142 0.81 -13.33 9.26
C LYS A 142 2.16 -13.89 8.82
N GLU A 143 2.23 -14.52 7.65
CA GLU A 143 3.49 -15.01 7.06
C GLU A 143 4.45 -13.85 6.79
N VAL A 144 3.97 -12.78 6.13
CA VAL A 144 4.76 -11.57 5.87
C VAL A 144 5.23 -10.93 7.18
N LEU A 145 4.34 -10.79 8.18
CA LEU A 145 4.71 -10.23 9.48
C LEU A 145 5.71 -11.12 10.24
N SER A 146 5.71 -12.43 10.00
CA SER A 146 6.70 -13.33 10.59
C SER A 146 8.10 -13.05 10.04
N SER A 147 8.23 -12.88 8.72
CA SER A 147 9.50 -12.45 8.10
C SER A 147 9.93 -11.06 8.55
N ASN A 148 9.00 -10.11 8.63
CA ASN A 148 9.30 -8.77 9.16
C ASN A 148 9.78 -8.83 10.63
N ALA A 149 9.18 -9.68 11.46
CA ALA A 149 9.57 -9.85 12.86
C ALA A 149 10.97 -10.43 13.01
N GLU A 150 11.38 -11.38 12.16
CA GLU A 150 12.76 -11.89 12.14
C GLU A 150 13.77 -10.78 11.85
N TRP A 151 13.47 -9.93 10.87
CA TRP A 151 14.31 -8.78 10.55
C TRP A 151 14.39 -7.80 11.73
N LEU A 152 13.25 -7.43 12.33
CA LEU A 152 13.22 -6.46 13.42
C LEU A 152 13.98 -6.95 14.67
N LYS A 153 13.85 -8.25 15.00
CA LYS A 153 14.59 -8.86 16.12
C LYS A 153 16.10 -8.89 15.89
N SER A 154 16.56 -9.00 14.65
CA SER A 154 17.99 -8.92 14.33
C SER A 154 18.53 -7.49 14.28
N HIS A 155 17.65 -6.49 14.29
CA HIS A 155 17.99 -5.07 14.24
C HIS A 155 17.39 -4.32 15.45
N PRO A 156 17.85 -4.56 16.69
CA PRO A 156 17.26 -4.01 17.92
C PRO A 156 17.27 -2.47 18.00
N HIS A 157 18.07 -1.79 17.17
CA HIS A 157 18.13 -0.34 17.08
C HIS A 157 17.23 0.26 15.99
N ALA A 158 16.61 -0.58 15.16
CA ALA A 158 15.62 -0.11 14.20
C ALA A 158 14.33 0.28 14.92
N SER A 159 13.73 1.36 14.45
CA SER A 159 12.38 1.78 14.81
C SER A 159 11.51 1.67 13.57
N VAL A 160 10.27 1.23 13.70
CA VAL A 160 9.29 1.15 12.61
C VAL A 160 8.01 1.86 13.01
N THR A 161 7.52 2.70 12.11
CA THR A 161 6.17 3.25 12.13
C THR A 161 5.27 2.37 11.28
N ILE A 162 4.19 1.89 11.85
CA ILE A 162 3.17 1.10 11.20
C ILE A 162 1.99 2.04 10.91
N GLU A 163 1.74 2.26 9.63
CA GLU A 163 0.73 3.20 9.16
C GLU A 163 -0.48 2.43 8.66
N GLY A 164 -1.63 2.66 9.28
CA GLY A 164 -2.89 2.08 8.84
C GLY A 164 -3.56 2.91 7.76
N HIS A 165 -3.86 2.27 6.62
CA HIS A 165 -4.50 2.88 5.46
C HIS A 165 -5.81 2.15 5.09
N CYS A 166 -6.72 2.87 4.46
CA CYS A 166 -8.01 2.40 3.96
C CYS A 166 -8.24 2.83 2.51
N ASP A 167 -9.23 2.19 1.85
CA ASP A 167 -9.72 2.66 0.56
C ASP A 167 -10.59 3.92 0.71
N ASP A 168 -11.00 4.52 -0.41
CA ASP A 168 -11.62 5.85 -0.46
C ASP A 168 -13.10 5.87 0.02
N ARG A 169 -13.71 4.69 0.14
CA ARG A 169 -15.13 4.51 0.44
C ARG A 169 -15.42 4.66 1.94
N GLY A 170 -16.60 5.17 2.29
CA GLY A 170 -17.00 5.45 3.67
C GLY A 170 -16.56 6.83 4.19
N THR A 171 -16.95 7.19 5.41
CA THR A 171 -16.65 8.50 6.00
C THR A 171 -15.17 8.62 6.39
N GLN A 172 -14.64 9.84 6.50
CA GLN A 172 -13.26 10.07 6.93
C GLN A 172 -13.02 9.54 8.35
N ALA A 173 -13.93 9.86 9.29
CA ALA A 173 -13.83 9.43 10.68
C ALA A 173 -13.87 7.90 10.83
N TYR A 174 -14.72 7.23 10.04
CA TYR A 174 -14.76 5.76 10.01
C TYR A 174 -13.42 5.16 9.56
N ASN A 175 -12.90 5.65 8.43
CA ASN A 175 -11.64 5.16 7.87
C ASN A 175 -10.44 5.48 8.77
N TYR A 176 -10.47 6.60 9.48
CA TYR A 176 -9.45 6.92 10.48
C TYR A 176 -9.40 5.83 11.56
N ILE A 177 -10.54 5.51 12.18
CA ILE A 177 -10.59 4.49 13.24
C ILE A 177 -10.25 3.09 12.68
N LEU A 178 -10.77 2.73 11.50
CA LEU A 178 -10.45 1.43 10.88
C LEU A 178 -8.96 1.31 10.55
N GLY A 179 -8.36 2.37 10.01
CA GLY A 179 -6.92 2.44 9.77
C GLY A 179 -6.12 2.30 11.05
N GLU A 180 -6.51 3.01 12.12
CA GLU A 180 -5.86 2.89 13.42
C GLU A 180 -5.90 1.46 13.97
N LYS A 181 -7.06 0.81 13.90
CA LYS A 181 -7.20 -0.61 14.30
C LYS A 181 -6.30 -1.54 13.49
N ARG A 182 -6.11 -1.29 12.18
CA ARG A 182 -5.17 -2.05 11.34
C ARG A 182 -3.73 -1.89 11.81
N ALA A 183 -3.32 -0.66 12.12
CA ALA A 183 -1.97 -0.38 12.63
C ALA A 183 -1.73 -1.04 14.00
N ILE A 184 -2.66 -0.87 14.94
CA ILE A 184 -2.60 -1.48 16.28
C ILE A 184 -2.58 -3.00 16.18
N ARG A 185 -3.43 -3.60 15.35
CA ARG A 185 -3.47 -5.06 15.18
C ARG A 185 -2.15 -5.61 14.64
N THR A 186 -1.55 -4.90 13.69
CA THR A 186 -0.24 -5.23 13.12
C THR A 186 0.86 -5.13 14.17
N LYS A 187 0.89 -4.02 14.93
CA LYS A 187 1.82 -3.79 16.05
C LYS A 187 1.73 -4.90 17.10
N ALA A 188 0.51 -5.21 17.54
CA ALA A 188 0.26 -6.25 18.54
C ALA A 188 0.73 -7.64 18.05
N TYR A 189 0.52 -7.95 16.77
CA TYR A 189 0.98 -9.22 16.21
C TYR A 189 2.51 -9.29 16.14
N LEU A 190 3.20 -8.25 15.65
CA LEU A 190 4.66 -8.19 15.66
C LEU A 190 5.24 -8.32 17.08
N ALA A 191 4.65 -7.64 18.06
CA ALA A 191 5.04 -7.76 19.46
C ALA A 191 4.83 -9.20 19.98
N SER A 192 3.74 -9.87 19.60
CA SER A 192 3.49 -11.27 19.97
C SER A 192 4.52 -12.26 19.38
N LEU A 193 5.19 -11.88 18.29
CA LEU A 193 6.30 -12.63 17.68
C LEU A 193 7.67 -12.33 18.32
N GLY A 194 7.68 -11.53 19.39
CA GLY A 194 8.85 -11.19 20.18
C GLY A 194 9.64 -9.97 19.68
N VAL A 195 9.05 -9.13 18.83
CA VAL A 195 9.64 -7.81 18.51
C VAL A 195 9.48 -6.89 19.72
N ASP A 196 10.52 -6.13 20.05
CA ASP A 196 10.47 -5.21 21.18
C ASP A 196 9.45 -4.09 20.93
N ALA A 197 8.59 -3.83 21.92
CA ALA A 197 7.51 -2.87 21.78
C ALA A 197 8.01 -1.42 21.58
N GLY A 198 9.21 -1.10 22.06
CA GLY A 198 9.86 0.20 21.86
C GLY A 198 10.36 0.42 20.43
N GLN A 199 10.44 -0.63 19.61
CA GLN A 199 10.72 -0.51 18.17
C GLN A 199 9.46 -0.18 17.35
N LEU A 200 8.27 -0.36 17.91
CA LEU A 200 7.02 -0.39 17.16
C LEU A 200 6.16 0.82 17.49
N HIS A 201 5.88 1.61 16.46
CA HIS A 201 4.96 2.75 16.54
C HIS A 201 3.76 2.52 15.64
N ALA A 202 2.58 2.96 16.05
CA ALA A 202 1.35 2.83 15.25
C ALA A 202 0.73 4.20 15.00
N MET A 203 0.36 4.46 13.75
CA MET A 203 -0.41 5.66 13.37
C MET A 203 -1.35 5.33 12.23
N THR A 204 -2.23 6.27 11.87
CA THR A 204 -3.15 6.09 10.74
C THR A 204 -3.20 7.31 9.83
N PHE A 205 -3.41 7.06 8.55
CA PHE A 205 -3.81 8.07 7.57
C PHE A 205 -5.27 7.91 7.15
N GLY A 206 -5.99 6.93 7.69
CA GLY A 206 -7.29 6.52 7.19
C GLY A 206 -7.25 6.38 5.66
N LYS A 207 -8.02 7.23 4.96
CA LYS A 207 -8.07 7.26 3.49
C LYS A 207 -7.31 8.43 2.85
N ASP A 208 -6.60 9.24 3.63
CA ASP A 208 -6.04 10.52 3.20
C ASP A 208 -4.68 10.39 2.47
N ASN A 209 -4.03 9.21 2.53
CA ASN A 209 -2.75 8.93 1.86
C ASN A 209 -2.78 7.63 1.02
N PRO A 210 -3.57 7.59 -0.07
CA PRO A 210 -3.76 6.38 -0.86
C PRO A 210 -2.53 6.01 -1.69
N ALA A 211 -2.18 4.72 -1.71
CA ALA A 211 -1.13 4.18 -2.59
C ALA A 211 -1.58 4.14 -4.07
N CYS A 212 -2.89 4.08 -4.29
CA CYS A 212 -3.50 4.04 -5.61
C CYS A 212 -4.79 4.88 -5.60
N ARG A 213 -5.06 5.65 -6.65
CA ARG A 213 -6.18 6.61 -6.70
C ARG A 213 -7.36 6.20 -7.58
N ASP A 214 -7.25 5.08 -8.28
CA ASP A 214 -8.31 4.60 -9.16
C ASP A 214 -9.49 4.03 -8.34
N SER A 215 -10.72 4.34 -8.74
CA SER A 215 -11.92 3.78 -8.13
C SER A 215 -12.19 2.36 -8.65
N SER A 216 -11.32 1.41 -8.30
CA SER A 216 -11.40 0.02 -8.75
C SER A 216 -10.96 -0.96 -7.67
N GLU A 217 -11.51 -2.18 -7.67
CA GLU A 217 -11.18 -3.19 -6.64
C GLU A 217 -9.68 -3.51 -6.53
N PRO A 218 -8.91 -3.65 -7.63
CA PRO A 218 -7.46 -3.84 -7.52
C PRO A 218 -6.75 -2.68 -6.80
N CYS A 219 -7.26 -1.46 -6.97
CA CYS A 219 -6.73 -0.27 -6.33
C CYS A 219 -7.14 -0.20 -4.85
N TYR A 220 -8.40 -0.53 -4.55
CA TYR A 220 -8.90 -0.60 -3.18
C TYR A 220 -8.11 -1.61 -2.34
N GLN A 221 -7.82 -2.80 -2.89
CA GLN A 221 -7.00 -3.81 -2.21
C GLN A 221 -5.60 -3.29 -1.87
N LYS A 222 -4.97 -2.51 -2.76
CA LYS A 222 -3.66 -1.87 -2.49
C LYS A 222 -3.74 -0.84 -1.35
N ASN A 223 -4.87 -0.14 -1.24
CA ASN A 223 -5.05 0.89 -0.23
C ASN A 223 -5.40 0.33 1.16
N ARG A 224 -6.10 -0.80 1.23
CA ARG A 224 -6.40 -1.51 2.48
C ARG A 224 -5.15 -2.20 3.02
N ARG A 225 -4.24 -1.44 3.64
CA ARG A 225 -2.93 -1.94 4.07
C ARG A 225 -2.48 -1.42 5.43
N ALA A 226 -1.55 -2.14 6.04
CA ALA A 226 -0.62 -1.58 7.02
C ALA A 226 0.73 -1.43 6.34
N HIS A 227 1.21 -0.20 6.28
CA HIS A 227 2.46 0.17 5.64
C HIS A 227 3.55 0.37 6.69
N LEU A 228 4.67 -0.32 6.54
CA LEU A 228 5.76 -0.26 7.53
C LEU A 228 6.80 0.74 7.02
N VAL A 229 7.22 1.68 7.87
CA VAL A 229 8.21 2.71 7.53
C VAL A 229 9.29 2.77 8.59
N LEU A 230 10.55 2.56 8.21
CA LEU A 230 11.69 2.68 9.11
C LEU A 230 11.89 4.12 9.59
N GLY A 231 12.09 4.29 10.90
CA GLY A 231 12.44 5.56 11.51
C GLY A 231 13.88 5.97 11.19
N LEU A 232 14.08 7.27 10.95
CA LEU A 232 15.40 7.87 10.72
C LEU A 232 16.09 8.21 12.04
N ASN A 233 16.52 7.22 12.80
CA ASN A 233 17.40 7.47 13.95
C ASN A 233 18.89 7.42 13.53
N LEU A 234 19.79 8.00 14.31
CA LEU A 234 21.24 8.02 14.00
C LEU A 234 21.83 6.61 13.76
N ALA A 235 21.25 5.58 14.38
CA ALA A 235 21.64 4.19 14.18
C ALA A 235 21.25 3.64 12.79
N SER A 236 20.09 4.03 12.26
CA SER A 236 19.64 3.67 10.90
C SER A 236 20.54 4.27 9.82
N THR A 237 21.12 5.45 10.07
CA THR A 237 22.10 6.07 9.15
C THR A 237 23.43 5.32 9.12
N ALA A 238 23.84 4.70 10.23
CA ALA A 238 25.06 3.90 10.29
C ALA A 238 24.97 2.56 9.54
N MET A 239 23.76 2.00 9.35
CA MET A 239 23.54 0.83 8.48
C MET A 239 23.90 1.14 7.02
N GLU A 240 23.62 2.35 6.54
CA GLU A 240 23.93 2.78 5.17
C GLU A 240 25.45 2.86 4.89
N LEU A 241 26.27 3.02 5.93
CA LEU A 241 27.73 3.13 5.81
C LEU A 241 28.47 1.79 5.90
N ARG A 242 27.83 0.72 6.37
CA ARG A 242 28.47 -0.61 6.49
C ARG A 242 28.29 -1.50 5.27
N GLY A 243 27.45 -1.11 4.31
CA GLY A 243 27.16 -1.85 3.08
C GLY A 243 27.92 -1.38 1.84
N ARG A 244 28.94 -0.51 1.97
CA ARG A 244 29.81 -0.07 0.86
C ARG A 244 31.21 -0.63 0.97
#